data_AF-A0A2E5HVJ0-F1
#
_entry.id   AF-A0A2E5HVJ0-F1
#
_cell.length_a   1.000
_cell.length_b   1.000
_cell.length_c   1.000
_cell.angle_alpha   90.00
_cell.angle_beta   90.00
_cell.angle_gamma   90.00
#
_symmetry.space_group_name_H-M   'P 1'
#
loop_
_entity.id
_entity.type
_entity.pdbx_description
1 polymer ?
#
loop_
_entity_poly.entity_id
_entity_poly.type
_entity_poly.pdbx_seq_one_letter_code
_entity_poly.pdbx_strand_id
1 'polypeptide(L)'
;MKSKNFKIGLIINPIAGMGGKVGLKGTDGNKTVSLAKDLGAKPESNFKTLQALQEFSSLKDSFELITCPGEMGENAAKKLGFNIKVIGKKNFQTSSDDTKNAAAEMQNQGVSLIVIAGGDGTARDVFEAIGNNVPIL
;
A
#
# COMPACT_ATOMS: atom_id res chain seq x y z
N MET A 1 12.06 -12.59 -27.12
CA MET A 1 12.65 -11.69 -26.12
C MET A 1 11.88 -11.89 -24.82
N LYS A 2 12.49 -12.39 -23.74
CA LYS A 2 11.85 -12.36 -22.42
C LYS A 2 11.62 -10.88 -22.10
N SER A 3 10.38 -10.47 -21.87
CA SER A 3 10.06 -9.10 -21.49
C SER A 3 10.97 -8.66 -20.35
N LYS A 4 11.41 -7.40 -20.34
CA LYS A 4 11.87 -6.75 -19.10
C LYS A 4 10.87 -7.15 -18.01
N ASN A 5 11.32 -7.77 -16.91
CA ASN A 5 10.45 -8.09 -15.78
C ASN A 5 9.74 -6.80 -15.36
N PHE A 6 8.48 -6.66 -15.75
CA PHE A 6 7.66 -5.51 -15.40
C PHE A 6 7.42 -5.60 -13.91
N LYS A 7 7.70 -4.52 -13.18
CA LYS A 7 7.62 -4.48 -11.72
C LYS A 7 6.59 -3.46 -11.31
N ILE A 8 5.63 -3.88 -10.50
CA ILE A 8 4.61 -3.02 -9.92
C ILE A 8 4.84 -2.97 -8.41
N GLY A 9 4.90 -1.77 -7.84
CA GLY A 9 4.90 -1.56 -6.40
C GLY A 9 3.46 -1.57 -5.85
N LEU A 10 3.24 -2.16 -4.68
CA LEU A 10 1.99 -2.07 -3.94
C LEU A 10 2.26 -1.63 -2.50
N ILE A 11 1.66 -0.50 -2.11
CA ILE A 11 1.70 0.01 -0.74
C ILE A 11 0.26 0.11 -0.22
N ILE A 12 -0.08 -0.69 0.78
CA ILE A 12 -1.33 -0.56 1.53
C ILE A 12 -1.04 0.18 2.83
N ASN A 13 -1.79 1.25 3.10
CA ASN A 13 -1.83 1.84 4.44
C ASN A 13 -2.83 1.04 5.30
N PRO A 14 -2.39 0.24 6.29
CA PRO A 14 -3.27 -0.66 7.03
C PRO A 14 -4.35 0.03 7.86
N ILE A 15 -4.21 1.34 8.12
CA ILE A 15 -5.16 2.11 8.93
C ILE A 15 -6.07 3.02 8.10
N ALA A 16 -5.91 3.04 6.77
CA ALA A 16 -6.70 3.90 5.91
C ALA A 16 -8.18 3.47 5.84
N GLY A 17 -9.06 4.46 5.62
CA GLY A 17 -10.51 4.28 5.51
C GLY A 17 -11.28 4.36 6.83
N MET A 18 -10.61 4.47 7.98
CA MET A 18 -11.30 4.55 9.28
C MET A 18 -11.94 5.92 9.55
N GLY A 19 -11.24 7.03 9.27
CA GLY A 19 -11.67 8.37 9.67
C GLY A 19 -12.99 8.82 9.03
N GLY A 20 -13.15 8.59 7.73
CA GLY A 20 -14.38 8.98 7.02
C GLY A 20 -15.64 8.26 7.52
N LYS A 21 -15.53 7.04 8.05
CA LYS A 21 -16.67 6.27 8.57
C LYS A 21 -17.27 6.86 9.84
N VAL A 22 -16.46 7.61 10.59
CA VAL A 22 -16.83 8.19 11.88
C VAL A 22 -16.95 9.72 11.81
N GLY A 23 -17.02 10.28 10.60
CA GLY A 23 -17.16 11.72 10.38
C GLY A 23 -15.90 12.53 10.67
N LEU A 24 -14.73 11.88 10.78
CA LEU A 24 -13.44 12.56 10.94
C LEU A 24 -12.83 12.89 9.57
N LYS A 25 -12.08 13.99 9.49
CA LYS A 25 -11.31 14.36 8.29
C LYS A 25 -10.06 13.47 8.14
N GLY A 26 -10.27 12.17 7.94
CA GLY A 26 -9.20 11.17 7.84
C GLY A 26 -8.69 10.67 9.19
N THR A 27 -7.50 10.05 9.18
CA THR A 27 -6.84 9.47 10.36
C THR A 27 -5.45 10.05 10.60
N ASP A 28 -5.24 11.31 10.22
CA ASP A 28 -3.95 11.95 10.36
C ASP A 28 -3.67 12.20 11.86
N GLY A 29 -2.81 11.36 12.43
CA GLY A 29 -2.39 11.40 13.83
C GLY A 29 -2.94 10.27 14.72
N ASN A 30 -2.11 9.83 15.66
CA ASN A 30 -2.40 8.70 16.56
C ASN A 30 -3.68 8.87 17.40
N LYS A 31 -4.01 10.12 17.78
CA LYS A 31 -5.24 10.42 18.53
C LYS A 31 -6.49 10.17 17.68
N THR A 32 -6.44 10.52 16.40
CA THR A 32 -7.54 10.35 15.44
C THR A 32 -7.78 8.87 15.14
N VAL A 33 -6.71 8.08 15.01
CA VAL A 33 -6.79 6.62 14.84
C VAL A 33 -7.44 5.95 16.04
N SER A 34 -7.04 6.33 17.26
CA SER A 34 -7.59 5.76 18.49
C SER A 34 -9.07 6.08 18.63
N LEU A 35 -9.45 7.35 18.42
CA LEU A 35 -10.85 7.78 18.43
C LEU A 35 -11.70 7.05 17.37
N ALA A 36 -11.18 6.87 16.17
CA ALA A 36 -11.91 6.14 15.12
C ALA A 36 -12.16 4.67 15.52
N LYS A 37 -11.18 4.01 16.15
CA LYS A 37 -11.35 2.65 16.67
C LYS A 37 -12.37 2.59 17.79
N ASP A 38 -12.34 3.54 18.72
CA ASP A 38 -13.31 3.63 19.83
C ASP A 38 -14.74 3.83 19.33
N LEU A 39 -14.90 4.53 18.21
CA LEU A 39 -16.17 4.71 17.49
C LEU A 39 -16.55 3.51 16.60
N GLY A 40 -15.81 2.39 16.67
CA GLY A 40 -16.11 1.14 15.96
C GLY A 40 -15.63 1.08 14.52
N ALA A 41 -14.81 2.04 14.06
CA ALA A 41 -14.27 2.00 12.70
C ALA A 41 -13.29 0.83 12.54
N LYS A 42 -13.39 0.14 11.40
CA LYS A 42 -12.46 -0.92 10.99
C LYS A 42 -11.71 -0.46 9.74
N PRO A 43 -10.43 -0.80 9.58
CA PRO A 43 -9.72 -0.51 8.35
C PRO A 43 -10.34 -1.24 7.16
N GLU A 44 -10.52 -0.54 6.05
CA GLU A 44 -11.10 -1.09 4.81
C GLU A 44 -10.06 -1.30 3.71
N SER A 45 -8.88 -0.69 3.83
CA SER A 45 -7.87 -0.65 2.77
C SER A 45 -7.50 -2.06 2.29
N ASN A 46 -7.10 -2.96 3.19
CA ASN A 46 -6.76 -4.34 2.85
C ASN A 46 -7.89 -5.09 2.14
N PHE A 47 -9.15 -4.91 2.57
CA PHE A 47 -10.30 -5.55 1.93
C PHE A 47 -10.53 -5.02 0.51
N LYS A 48 -10.50 -3.69 0.34
CA LYS A 48 -10.66 -3.05 -0.97
C LYS A 48 -9.50 -3.39 -1.91
N THR A 49 -8.27 -3.46 -1.41
CA THR A 49 -7.11 -3.89 -2.21
C THR A 49 -7.25 -5.32 -2.69
N LEU A 50 -7.73 -6.23 -1.84
CA LEU A 50 -8.01 -7.61 -2.26
C LEU A 50 -9.02 -7.67 -3.40
N GLN A 51 -10.12 -6.92 -3.31
CA GLN A 51 -11.12 -6.85 -4.38
C GLN A 51 -10.52 -6.32 -5.68
N ALA A 52 -9.74 -5.23 -5.61
CA ALA A 52 -9.11 -4.65 -6.78
C ALA A 52 -8.08 -5.60 -7.42
N LEU A 53 -7.17 -6.18 -6.61
CA LEU A 53 -6.17 -7.13 -7.09
C LEU A 53 -6.79 -8.40 -7.68
N GLN A 54 -7.96 -8.81 -7.21
CA GLN A 54 -8.66 -9.98 -7.73
C GLN A 54 -9.02 -9.82 -9.21
N GLU A 55 -9.40 -8.62 -9.65
CA GLU A 55 -9.64 -8.30 -11.07
C GLU A 55 -8.39 -8.47 -11.94
N PHE A 56 -7.19 -8.36 -11.34
CA PHE A 56 -5.91 -8.52 -12.03
C PHE A 56 -5.32 -9.95 -11.92
N SER A 57 -6.06 -10.91 -11.36
CA SER A 57 -5.55 -12.27 -11.11
C SER A 57 -5.06 -12.98 -12.37
N SER A 58 -5.65 -12.68 -13.55
CA SER A 58 -5.23 -13.23 -14.84
C SER A 58 -3.86 -12.72 -15.32
N LEU A 59 -3.39 -11.59 -14.77
CA LEU A 59 -2.14 -10.94 -15.13
C LEU A 59 -1.00 -11.20 -14.14
N LYS A 60 -1.23 -12.00 -13.10
CA LYS A 60 -0.28 -12.24 -12.00
C LYS A 60 1.11 -12.73 -12.44
N ASP A 61 1.20 -13.40 -13.59
CA ASP A 61 2.45 -13.94 -14.15
C ASP A 61 3.11 -12.97 -15.15
N SER A 62 2.45 -11.85 -15.45
CA SER A 62 2.96 -10.83 -16.40
C SER A 62 3.88 -9.80 -15.73
N PHE A 63 3.93 -9.77 -14.39
CA PHE A 63 4.74 -8.81 -13.64
C PHE A 63 5.17 -9.37 -12.28
N GLU A 64 6.26 -8.83 -11.73
CA GLU A 64 6.68 -9.06 -10.34
C GLU A 64 6.06 -7.96 -9.47
N LEU A 65 5.37 -8.35 -8.40
CA LEU A 65 4.79 -7.39 -7.46
C LEU A 65 5.75 -7.13 -6.30
N ILE A 66 6.20 -5.89 -6.12
CA ILE A 66 7.03 -5.49 -4.98
C ILE A 66 6.12 -4.89 -3.91
N THR A 67 6.19 -5.39 -2.67
CA THR A 67 5.32 -4.92 -1.59
C THR A 67 5.99 -5.01 -0.23
N CYS A 68 5.31 -4.54 0.81
CA CYS A 68 5.80 -4.48 2.18
C CYS A 68 5.21 -5.58 3.07
N PRO A 69 5.83 -5.90 4.22
CA PRO A 69 5.46 -7.05 5.01
C PRO A 69 4.08 -6.91 5.65
N GLY A 70 3.43 -8.05 5.89
CA GLY A 70 2.15 -8.12 6.59
C GLY A 70 1.02 -7.35 5.91
N GLU A 71 0.36 -6.47 6.68
CA GLU A 71 -0.84 -5.73 6.25
C GLU A 71 -0.53 -4.59 5.27
N MET A 72 0.75 -4.28 5.02
CA MET A 72 1.13 -3.28 4.02
C MET A 72 1.13 -3.82 2.58
N GLY A 73 0.81 -5.10 2.39
CA GLY A 73 0.48 -5.67 1.08
C GLY A 73 0.86 -7.13 0.89
N GLU A 74 1.87 -7.64 1.61
CA GLU A 74 2.30 -9.05 1.54
C GLU A 74 1.11 -10.01 1.74
N ASN A 75 0.31 -9.80 2.80
CA ASN A 75 -0.81 -10.70 3.11
C ASN A 75 -1.85 -10.71 1.99
N ALA A 76 -2.19 -9.54 1.45
CA ALA A 76 -3.17 -9.40 0.38
C ALA A 76 -2.69 -10.08 -0.91
N ALA A 77 -1.44 -9.81 -1.30
CA ALA A 77 -0.88 -10.35 -2.53
C ALA A 77 -0.63 -11.86 -2.46
N LYS A 78 -0.15 -12.39 -1.32
CA LYS A 78 -0.01 -13.84 -1.11
C LYS A 78 -1.35 -14.56 -1.19
N LYS A 79 -2.40 -13.99 -0.59
CA LYS A 79 -3.74 -14.58 -0.61
C LYS A 79 -4.29 -14.78 -2.03
N LEU A 80 -3.89 -13.92 -2.97
CA LEU A 80 -4.30 -13.99 -4.38
C LEU A 80 -3.28 -14.72 -5.28
N GLY A 81 -2.17 -15.19 -4.71
CA GLY A 81 -1.17 -15.98 -5.42
C GLY A 81 -0.32 -15.19 -6.42
N PHE A 82 -0.10 -13.89 -6.18
CA PHE A 82 0.86 -13.10 -6.98
C PHE A 82 2.30 -13.52 -6.70
N ASN A 83 3.15 -13.44 -7.73
CA ASN A 83 4.60 -13.52 -7.55
C ASN A 83 5.10 -12.22 -6.90
N ILE A 84 5.55 -12.31 -5.64
CA ILE A 84 5.90 -11.13 -4.86
C ILE A 84 7.35 -11.10 -4.40
N LYS A 85 7.89 -9.88 -4.34
CA LYS A 85 9.10 -9.53 -3.60
C LYS A 85 8.74 -8.64 -2.43
N VAL A 86 9.01 -9.10 -1.22
CA VAL A 86 8.78 -8.33 0.00
C VAL A 86 10.01 -7.49 0.33
N ILE A 87 9.82 -6.19 0.57
CA ILE A 87 10.86 -5.21 0.91
C ILE A 87 10.60 -4.56 2.26
N GLY A 88 11.60 -3.92 2.87
CA GLY A 88 11.47 -3.29 4.18
C GLY A 88 11.40 -4.27 5.38
N LYS A 89 11.04 -3.73 6.55
CA LYS A 89 10.96 -4.48 7.82
C LYS A 89 9.52 -4.60 8.29
N LYS A 90 9.18 -5.73 8.91
CA LYS A 90 7.87 -5.93 9.52
C LYS A 90 7.80 -5.18 10.84
N ASN A 91 6.89 -4.21 10.93
CA ASN A 91 6.59 -3.48 12.16
C ASN A 91 5.25 -3.91 12.74
N PHE A 92 5.11 -3.79 14.06
CA PHE A 92 3.83 -4.05 14.75
C PHE A 92 2.79 -2.95 14.49
N GLN A 93 3.26 -1.70 14.40
CA GLN A 93 2.47 -0.55 13.97
C GLN A 93 3.20 0.15 12.83
N THR A 94 2.45 0.56 11.82
CA THR A 94 2.97 1.26 10.64
C THR A 94 2.80 2.77 10.79
N SER A 95 3.73 3.52 10.22
CA SER A 95 3.81 4.98 10.24
C SER A 95 3.85 5.57 8.83
N SER A 96 3.78 6.90 8.74
CA SER A 96 4.04 7.63 7.50
C SER A 96 5.45 7.35 6.96
N ASP A 97 6.44 7.22 7.85
CA ASP A 97 7.83 6.94 7.45
C ASP A 97 7.97 5.55 6.83
N ASP A 98 7.18 4.57 7.29
CA ASP A 98 7.15 3.26 6.65
C ASP A 98 6.64 3.35 5.20
N THR A 99 5.64 4.20 4.94
CA THR A 99 5.12 4.46 3.59
C THR A 99 6.17 5.16 2.73
N LYS A 100 6.86 6.17 3.27
CA LYS A 100 7.94 6.90 2.57
C LYS A 100 9.11 6.00 2.22
N ASN A 101 9.58 5.21 3.18
CA ASN A 101 10.68 4.27 3.00
C ASN A 101 10.32 3.20 1.97
N ALA A 102 9.10 2.68 2.00
CA ALA A 102 8.59 1.74 1.00
C ALA A 102 8.62 2.33 -0.41
N ALA A 103 8.11 3.54 -0.58
CA ALA A 103 8.09 4.22 -1.88
C ALA A 103 9.50 4.46 -2.44
N ALA A 104 10.41 4.96 -1.59
CA ALA A 104 11.81 5.19 -1.97
C ALA A 104 12.52 3.87 -2.35
N GLU A 105 12.32 2.79 -1.58
CA GLU A 105 12.89 1.49 -1.91
C GLU A 105 12.31 0.91 -3.20
N MET A 106 11.01 1.05 -3.45
CA MET A 106 10.38 0.65 -4.72
C MET A 106 10.97 1.41 -5.92
N GLN A 107 11.15 2.73 -5.79
CA GLN A 107 11.80 3.55 -6.81
C GLN A 107 13.22 3.02 -7.09
N ASN A 108 14.01 2.74 -6.05
CA ASN A 108 15.36 2.19 -6.18
C ASN A 108 15.40 0.80 -6.83
N GLN A 109 14.33 0.00 -6.67
CA GLN A 109 14.17 -1.30 -7.33
C GLN A 109 13.73 -1.19 -8.81
N GLY A 110 13.44 0.03 -9.28
CA GLY A 110 13.02 0.31 -10.65
C GLY A 110 11.60 -0.16 -10.97
N VAL A 111 10.65 -0.02 -10.03
CA VAL A 111 9.23 -0.25 -10.33
C VAL A 111 8.74 0.73 -11.39
N SER A 112 7.84 0.28 -12.25
CA SER A 112 7.27 1.10 -13.34
C SER A 112 6.00 1.85 -12.93
N LEU A 113 5.37 1.42 -11.84
CA LEU A 113 4.14 1.97 -11.28
C LEU A 113 4.11 1.63 -9.78
N ILE A 114 3.64 2.54 -8.94
CA ILE A 114 3.27 2.26 -7.55
C ILE A 114 1.76 2.39 -7.41
N VAL A 115 1.11 1.32 -6.99
CA VAL A 115 -0.31 1.31 -6.63
C VAL A 115 -0.42 1.52 -5.13
N ILE A 116 -1.22 2.50 -4.72
CA ILE A 116 -1.46 2.82 -3.31
C ILE A 116 -2.88 2.46 -2.91
N ALA A 117 -3.03 1.88 -1.72
CA ALA A 117 -4.31 1.72 -1.06
C ALA A 117 -4.30 2.50 0.24
N GLY A 118 -4.67 3.78 0.13
CA GLY A 118 -4.66 4.75 1.21
C GLY A 118 -5.58 5.93 0.92
N GLY A 119 -5.46 6.99 1.73
CA GLY A 119 -6.10 8.28 1.46
C GLY A 119 -5.08 9.33 1.03
N ASP A 120 -5.50 10.59 1.00
CA ASP A 120 -4.66 11.73 0.59
C ASP A 120 -3.35 11.82 1.37
N GLY A 121 -3.36 11.52 2.68
CA GLY A 121 -2.14 11.47 3.48
C GLY A 121 -1.14 10.42 2.99
N THR A 122 -1.62 9.26 2.53
CA THR A 122 -0.75 8.21 1.94
C THR A 122 -0.21 8.64 0.58
N ALA A 123 -1.04 9.25 -0.26
CA ALA A 123 -0.59 9.78 -1.54
C ALA A 123 0.48 10.88 -1.35
N ARG A 124 0.26 11.76 -0.36
CA ARG A 124 1.23 12.78 0.04
C ARG A 124 2.53 12.18 0.54
N ASP A 125 2.49 11.17 1.41
CA ASP A 125 3.69 10.50 1.92
C ASP A 125 4.51 9.89 0.78
N VAL A 126 3.85 9.20 -0.16
CA VAL A 126 4.54 8.65 -1.35
C VAL A 126 5.13 9.76 -2.21
N PHE A 127 4.37 10.82 -2.49
CA PHE A 127 4.85 11.96 -3.27
C PHE A 127 6.04 12.68 -2.59
N GLU A 128 6.01 12.86 -1.27
CA GLU A 128 7.13 13.44 -0.51
C GLU A 128 8.41 12.58 -0.64
N ALA A 129 8.27 11.27 -0.76
CA ALA A 129 9.42 10.35 -0.88
C ALA A 129 10.03 10.31 -2.28
N ILE A 130 9.21 10.29 -3.34
CA ILE A 130 9.68 10.00 -4.70
C ILE A 130 9.38 11.09 -5.75
N GLY A 131 8.64 12.14 -5.38
CA GLY A 131 8.18 13.17 -6.31
C GLY A 131 7.41 12.60 -7.50
N ASN A 132 7.76 13.05 -8.71
CA ASN A 132 7.16 12.60 -9.98
C ASN A 132 7.98 11.52 -10.70
N ASN A 133 8.90 10.85 -10.01
CA ASN A 133 9.83 9.92 -10.66
C ASN A 133 9.19 8.60 -11.07
N VAL A 134 8.12 8.19 -10.39
CA VAL A 134 7.36 6.96 -10.68
C VAL A 134 5.87 7.32 -10.68
N PRO A 135 5.09 6.87 -11.68
CA PRO A 135 3.63 7.00 -11.66
C PRO A 135 3.02 6.38 -10.40
N ILE A 136 1.99 7.04 -9.86
CA ILE A 136 1.23 6.59 -8.70
C ILE A 136 -0.23 6.40 -9.12
N LEU A 137 -0.85 5.28 -8.72
CA LEU A 137 -2.27 4.98 -8.90
C LEU A 137 -2.97 4.74 -7.57
#